data_AF-A0A1Q9MZI4-F1
#
_entry.id   AF-A0A1Q9MZI4-F1
#
_cell.length_a   1.000
_cell.length_b   1.000
_cell.length_c   1.000
_cell.angle_alpha   90.00
_cell.angle_beta   90.00
_cell.angle_gamma   90.00
#
_symmetry.space_group_name_H-M   'P 1'
#
loop_
_entity.id
_entity.type
_entity.pdbx_description
1 polymer ?
#
loop_
_entity_poly.entity_id
_entity_poly.type
_entity_poly.pdbx_seq_one_letter_code
_entity_poly.pdbx_strand_id
1 'polypeptide(L)'
;MNDATPLLRELGFDENMAQVYFALVDLGRATIKQIQAMNKPGKSLSYSQVYHALKKLLNAQVVEQHPSFEDSFSPVNPSLVFDEIKQQKWEKLARIEQDLADRYERSTKEFGMCTIQTNRFYFSSLDLGFKIITDRFINSATTILVFLAPPPTLIRQLLPALTRAYGRGVKLEIHYSVRDFEEYPNYPAVLLALCKNIRVKLVQRQFRTYDAVAINDELTRVGSLLIDNQQLVSVPYHRIKRTNGEIDFGIDFFEGFFQAQAIVQNIIAGFPENPILQMIDSIPPRESQILEYLKDHPRSPKHELSLALGIGGTDLREILARLTQHGLILTEKVPQNRGRPVEVVRLA
;
A
#
# COMPACT_ATOMS: atom_id res chain seq x y z
N MET A 1 -22.59 -47.36 13.49
CA MET A 1 -22.17 -46.44 14.55
C MET A 1 -21.26 -45.41 13.90
N ASN A 2 -21.76 -44.19 13.74
CA ASN A 2 -21.00 -43.09 13.17
C ASN A 2 -19.80 -42.81 14.08
N ASP A 3 -18.62 -42.71 13.48
CA ASP A 3 -17.34 -42.60 14.18
C ASP A 3 -17.26 -41.20 14.81
N ALA A 4 -17.79 -41.02 16.01
CA ALA A 4 -17.72 -39.78 16.80
C ALA A 4 -16.34 -39.59 17.46
N THR A 5 -15.41 -40.51 17.21
CA THR A 5 -14.00 -40.48 17.65
C THR A 5 -13.24 -39.21 17.24
N PRO A 6 -13.43 -38.61 16.05
CA PRO A 6 -12.80 -37.35 15.68
C PRO A 6 -13.26 -36.19 16.56
N LEU A 7 -14.56 -36.12 16.90
CA LEU A 7 -15.12 -35.09 17.76
C LEU A 7 -14.53 -35.17 19.17
N LEU A 8 -14.48 -36.36 19.78
CA LEU A 8 -13.88 -36.52 21.11
C LEU A 8 -12.37 -36.18 21.12
N ARG A 9 -11.64 -36.50 20.04
CA ARG A 9 -10.23 -36.07 19.90
C ARG A 9 -10.09 -34.56 19.81
N GLU A 10 -10.99 -33.86 19.12
CA GLU A 10 -11.04 -32.40 19.10
C GLU A 10 -11.36 -31.77 20.47
N LEU A 11 -11.96 -32.54 21.38
CA LEU A 11 -12.20 -32.18 22.78
C LEU A 11 -11.01 -32.54 23.70
N GLY A 12 -9.91 -33.03 23.14
CA GLY A 12 -8.70 -33.39 23.89
C GLY A 12 -8.75 -34.78 24.54
N PHE A 13 -9.71 -35.63 24.17
CA PHE A 13 -9.76 -37.00 24.69
C PHE A 13 -8.68 -37.83 23.98
N ASP A 14 -7.86 -38.50 24.78
CA ASP A 14 -7.00 -39.56 24.26
C ASP A 14 -7.84 -40.81 23.89
N GLU A 15 -7.23 -41.76 23.19
CA GLU A 15 -7.95 -42.95 22.70
C GLU A 15 -8.57 -43.79 23.82
N ASN A 16 -7.95 -43.80 25.00
CA ASN A 16 -8.44 -44.55 26.15
C ASN A 16 -9.63 -43.82 26.80
N MET A 17 -9.56 -42.49 26.92
CA MET A 17 -10.67 -41.65 27.38
C MET A 17 -11.89 -41.80 26.49
N ALA A 18 -11.72 -41.78 25.16
CA ALA A 18 -12.82 -41.96 24.23
C ALA A 18 -13.49 -43.33 24.39
N GLN A 19 -12.70 -44.41 24.48
CA GLN A 19 -13.23 -45.76 24.66
C GLN A 19 -13.99 -45.92 25.98
N VAL A 20 -13.43 -45.42 27.08
CA VAL A 20 -14.08 -45.49 28.40
C VAL A 20 -15.36 -44.63 28.44
N TYR A 21 -15.33 -43.45 27.83
CA TYR A 21 -16.50 -42.58 27.78
C TYR A 21 -17.64 -43.20 26.95
N PHE A 22 -17.34 -43.79 25.79
CA PHE A 22 -18.36 -44.51 25.00
C PHE A 22 -18.94 -45.71 25.75
N ALA A 23 -18.10 -46.49 26.43
CA ALA A 23 -18.59 -47.61 27.24
C ALA A 23 -19.54 -47.13 28.36
N LEU A 24 -19.27 -45.97 28.96
CA LEU A 24 -20.17 -45.35 29.94
C LEU A 24 -21.46 -44.81 29.31
N VAL A 25 -21.41 -44.22 28.12
CA VAL A 25 -22.61 -43.80 27.38
C VAL A 25 -23.52 -44.99 27.08
N ASP A 26 -22.94 -46.14 26.73
CA ASP A 26 -23.71 -47.34 26.41
C ASP A 26 -24.23 -48.07 27.66
N LEU A 27 -23.46 -48.11 28.76
CA LEU A 27 -23.84 -48.80 30.01
C LEU A 27 -24.66 -47.94 30.97
N GLY A 28 -24.61 -46.61 30.82
CA GLY A 28 -25.10 -45.67 31.84
C GLY A 28 -24.20 -45.70 33.08
N ARG A 29 -24.65 -46.34 34.16
CA ARG A 29 -23.88 -46.42 35.41
C ARG A 29 -23.10 -47.74 35.48
N ALA A 30 -21.78 -47.66 35.56
CA ALA A 30 -20.92 -48.85 35.55
C ALA A 30 -19.70 -48.76 36.49
N THR A 31 -19.25 -49.89 37.00
CA THR A 31 -17.96 -50.03 37.72
C THR A 31 -16.80 -50.25 36.74
N ILE A 32 -15.57 -50.09 37.21
CA ILE A 32 -14.36 -50.30 36.39
C ILE A 32 -14.33 -51.69 35.75
N LYS A 33 -14.75 -52.72 36.49
CA LYS A 33 -14.81 -54.11 35.99
C LYS A 33 -15.83 -54.27 34.86
N GLN A 34 -16.98 -53.59 34.97
CA GLN A 34 -18.04 -53.63 33.95
C GLN A 34 -17.60 -52.89 32.67
N ILE A 35 -16.94 -51.75 32.81
CA ILE A 35 -16.35 -50.99 31.69
C ILE A 35 -15.26 -51.83 31.00
N GLN A 36 -14.41 -52.50 31.77
CA GLN A 36 -13.37 -53.37 31.26
C GLN A 36 -13.93 -54.54 30.44
N ALA A 37 -15.03 -55.15 30.91
CA ALA A 37 -15.68 -56.29 30.25
C ALA A 37 -16.37 -55.93 28.92
N MET A 38 -16.77 -54.67 28.74
CA MET A 38 -17.46 -54.20 27.52
C MET A 38 -16.50 -53.96 26.34
N ASN A 39 -15.22 -53.75 26.61
CA ASN A 39 -14.23 -53.52 25.56
C ASN A 39 -13.99 -54.81 24.76
N LYS A 40 -14.31 -54.78 23.46
CA LYS A 40 -14.26 -55.95 22.55
C LYS A 40 -12.92 -56.72 22.64
N PRO A 41 -12.95 -58.06 22.48
CA PRO A 41 -11.73 -58.87 22.47
C PRO A 41 -10.77 -58.38 21.37
N GLY A 42 -9.57 -57.94 21.77
CA GLY A 42 -8.54 -57.36 20.90
C GLY A 42 -8.18 -55.90 21.19
N LYS A 43 -9.00 -55.16 21.95
CA LYS A 43 -8.72 -53.80 22.46
C LYS A 43 -9.13 -53.65 23.94
N SER A 44 -8.93 -54.69 24.75
CA SER A 44 -9.30 -54.66 26.17
C SER A 44 -8.34 -53.77 26.96
N LEU A 45 -8.82 -52.64 27.45
CA LEU A 45 -8.08 -51.77 28.36
C LEU A 45 -7.81 -52.51 29.69
N SER A 46 -6.62 -52.32 30.26
CA SER A 46 -6.30 -52.82 31.59
C SER A 46 -7.06 -52.04 32.68
N TYR A 47 -7.23 -52.63 33.86
CA TYR A 47 -7.87 -51.95 35.00
C TYR A 47 -7.24 -50.59 35.29
N SER A 48 -5.90 -50.50 35.28
CA SER A 48 -5.17 -49.25 35.49
C SER A 48 -5.43 -48.24 34.37
N GLN A 49 -5.52 -48.66 33.12
CA GLN A 49 -5.84 -47.78 31.99
C GLN A 49 -7.25 -47.21 32.09
N VAL A 50 -8.24 -48.04 32.45
CA VAL A 50 -9.62 -47.59 32.70
C VAL A 50 -9.66 -46.61 33.86
N TYR A 51 -8.99 -46.91 34.97
CA TYR A 51 -8.91 -46.02 36.12
C TYR A 51 -8.28 -44.66 35.79
N HIS A 52 -7.15 -44.63 35.07
CA HIS A 52 -6.50 -43.40 34.67
C HIS A 52 -7.37 -42.58 33.70
N ALA A 53 -8.05 -43.23 32.75
CA ALA A 53 -8.98 -42.57 31.85
C ALA A 53 -10.17 -41.97 32.62
N LEU A 54 -10.78 -42.71 33.55
CA LEU A 54 -11.86 -42.21 34.42
C LEU A 54 -11.40 -41.01 35.25
N LYS A 55 -10.18 -41.04 35.81
CA LYS A 55 -9.63 -39.89 36.56
C LYS A 55 -9.50 -38.63 35.67
N LYS A 56 -9.06 -38.79 34.42
CA LYS A 56 -9.01 -37.67 33.46
C LYS A 56 -10.40 -37.16 33.09
N LEU A 57 -11.35 -38.07 32.86
CA LEU A 57 -12.73 -37.75 32.54
C LEU A 57 -13.43 -37.03 33.72
N LEU A 58 -13.16 -37.43 34.96
CA LEU A 58 -13.64 -36.75 36.18
C LEU A 58 -13.09 -35.33 36.29
N ASN A 59 -11.79 -35.16 36.06
CA ASN A 59 -11.17 -33.82 36.04
C ASN A 59 -11.75 -32.93 34.94
N ALA A 60 -12.16 -33.53 33.81
CA ALA A 60 -12.84 -32.84 32.73
C ALA A 60 -14.36 -32.66 32.96
N GLN A 61 -14.89 -33.13 34.10
CA GLN A 61 -16.30 -33.02 34.49
C GLN A 61 -17.29 -33.65 33.50
N VAL A 62 -16.84 -34.64 32.72
CA VAL A 62 -17.69 -35.33 31.73
C VAL A 62 -18.28 -36.65 32.25
N VAL A 63 -17.84 -37.09 33.43
CA VAL A 63 -18.39 -38.26 34.15
C VAL A 63 -18.56 -37.91 35.61
N GLU A 64 -19.50 -38.57 36.27
CA GLU A 64 -19.74 -38.46 37.70
C GLU A 64 -19.32 -39.74 38.41
N GLN A 65 -18.74 -39.61 39.60
CA GLN A 65 -18.41 -40.74 40.47
C GLN A 65 -19.44 -40.88 41.57
N HIS A 66 -19.92 -42.09 41.76
CA HIS A 66 -20.87 -42.48 42.80
C HIS A 66 -20.16 -43.44 43.77
N PRO A 67 -19.69 -42.95 44.92
CA PRO A 67 -18.94 -43.75 45.87
C PRO A 67 -19.82 -44.86 46.47
N SER A 68 -19.32 -46.08 46.45
CA SER A 68 -19.99 -47.24 47.04
C SER A 68 -18.97 -48.30 47.47
N PHE A 69 -19.41 -49.51 47.85
CA PHE A 69 -18.47 -50.61 48.11
C PHE A 69 -17.57 -50.92 46.89
N GLU A 70 -18.14 -50.78 45.68
CA GLU A 70 -17.36 -50.62 44.45
C GLU A 70 -17.75 -49.30 43.78
N ASP A 71 -16.81 -48.38 43.61
CA ASP A 71 -17.07 -47.10 42.96
C ASP A 71 -17.64 -47.30 41.55
N SER A 72 -18.72 -46.57 41.28
CA SER A 72 -19.42 -46.61 39.99
C SER A 72 -19.43 -45.24 39.36
N PHE A 73 -19.45 -45.20 38.03
CA PHE A 73 -19.32 -43.98 37.25
C PHE A 73 -20.48 -43.87 36.27
N SER A 74 -20.96 -42.67 36.01
CA SER A 74 -21.99 -42.40 35.00
C SER A 74 -21.54 -41.27 34.07
N PRO A 75 -21.88 -41.32 32.78
CA PRO A 75 -21.62 -40.21 31.87
C PRO A 75 -22.52 -39.03 32.24
N VAL A 76 -21.97 -37.82 32.17
CA VAL A 76 -22.77 -36.60 32.14
C VAL A 76 -23.49 -36.56 30.78
N ASN A 77 -24.67 -35.92 30.71
CA ASN A 77 -25.43 -35.83 29.46
C ASN A 77 -24.52 -35.28 28.33
N PRO A 78 -24.29 -36.05 27.25
CA PRO A 78 -23.35 -35.65 26.20
C PRO A 78 -23.68 -34.29 25.59
N SER A 79 -24.97 -33.93 25.48
CA SER A 79 -25.38 -32.64 24.91
C SER A 79 -24.86 -31.46 25.73
N LEU A 80 -24.91 -31.56 27.06
CA LEU A 80 -24.40 -30.53 27.97
C LEU A 80 -22.88 -30.41 27.88
N VAL A 81 -22.18 -31.55 27.82
CA VAL A 81 -20.72 -31.59 27.67
C VAL A 81 -20.28 -30.95 26.35
N PHE A 82 -20.97 -31.24 25.24
CA PHE A 82 -20.64 -30.64 23.94
C PHE A 82 -20.93 -29.13 23.90
N ASP A 83 -22.02 -28.68 24.52
CA ASP A 83 -22.38 -27.26 24.57
C ASP A 83 -21.38 -26.45 25.40
N GLU A 84 -20.97 -26.96 26.56
CA GLU A 84 -19.98 -26.30 27.42
C GLU A 84 -18.61 -26.18 26.74
N ILE A 85 -18.16 -27.24 26.07
CA ILE A 85 -16.86 -27.20 25.37
C ILE A 85 -16.93 -26.28 24.13
N LYS A 86 -18.06 -26.26 23.43
CA LYS A 86 -18.30 -25.30 22.34
C LYS A 86 -18.18 -23.87 22.87
N GLN A 87 -18.81 -23.57 24.00
CA GLN A 87 -18.74 -22.24 24.62
C GLN A 87 -17.30 -21.88 25.02
N GLN A 88 -16.55 -22.78 25.66
CA GLN A 88 -15.16 -22.55 26.04
C GLN A 88 -14.26 -22.27 24.81
N LYS A 89 -14.46 -22.99 23.69
CA LYS A 89 -13.73 -22.72 22.45
C LYS A 89 -14.09 -21.36 21.83
N TRP A 90 -15.38 -21.00 21.85
CA TRP A 90 -15.85 -19.70 21.37
C TRP A 90 -15.25 -18.55 22.19
N GLU A 91 -15.22 -18.67 23.52
CA GLU A 91 -14.59 -17.68 24.38
C GLU A 91 -13.08 -17.57 24.13
N LYS A 92 -12.40 -18.70 23.92
CA LYS A 92 -10.96 -18.70 23.57
C LYS A 92 -10.71 -18.02 22.22
N LEU A 93 -11.54 -18.29 21.21
CA LEU A 93 -11.45 -17.63 19.90
C LEU A 93 -11.70 -16.14 20.00
N ALA A 94 -12.74 -15.71 20.73
CA ALA A 94 -13.03 -14.30 20.96
C ALA A 94 -11.87 -13.57 21.66
N ARG A 95 -11.21 -14.21 22.63
CA ARG A 95 -10.00 -13.65 23.27
C ARG A 95 -8.82 -13.53 22.31
N ILE A 96 -8.61 -14.52 21.44
CA ILE A 96 -7.56 -14.48 20.42
C ILE A 96 -7.85 -13.38 19.39
N GLU A 97 -9.09 -13.28 18.93
CA GLU A 97 -9.55 -12.24 18.02
C GLU A 97 -9.34 -10.85 18.64
N GLN A 98 -9.69 -10.67 19.91
CA GLN A 98 -9.48 -9.42 20.62
C GLN A 98 -8.00 -9.09 20.84
N ASP A 99 -7.15 -10.07 21.22
CA ASP A 99 -5.69 -9.85 21.33
C ASP A 99 -5.07 -9.52 19.96
N LEU A 100 -5.52 -10.16 18.89
CA LEU A 100 -5.10 -9.83 17.52
C LEU A 100 -5.58 -8.45 17.09
N ALA A 101 -6.81 -8.07 17.41
CA ALA A 101 -7.36 -6.74 17.15
C ALA A 101 -6.60 -5.67 17.94
N ASP A 102 -6.28 -5.90 19.21
CA ASP A 102 -5.49 -4.98 20.05
C ASP A 102 -4.05 -4.86 19.55
N ARG A 103 -3.42 -5.97 19.12
CA ARG A 103 -2.09 -5.95 18.49
C ARG A 103 -2.11 -5.23 17.15
N TYR A 104 -3.16 -5.42 16.35
CA TYR A 104 -3.39 -4.68 15.12
C TYR A 104 -3.58 -3.19 15.39
N GLU A 105 -4.41 -2.83 16.37
CA GLU A 105 -4.70 -1.45 16.73
C GLU A 105 -3.46 -0.74 17.28
N ARG A 106 -2.67 -1.40 18.14
CA ARG A 106 -1.39 -0.87 18.64
C ARG A 106 -0.34 -0.74 17.54
N SER A 107 -0.32 -1.65 16.55
CA SER A 107 0.61 -1.55 15.41
C SER A 107 0.15 -0.54 14.34
N THR A 108 -1.11 -0.11 14.34
CA THR A 108 -1.67 0.82 13.34
C THR A 108 -1.86 2.24 13.86
N LYS A 109 -2.04 2.45 15.18
CA LYS A 109 -2.27 3.78 15.78
C LYS A 109 -1.05 4.71 15.78
N GLU A 110 0.17 4.21 15.56
CA GLU A 110 1.31 5.04 15.14
C GLU A 110 1.48 4.96 13.61
N PHE A 111 0.68 5.74 12.88
CA PHE A 111 0.84 6.04 11.45
C PHE A 111 0.76 4.87 10.44
N GLY A 112 0.19 3.71 10.80
CA GLY A 112 0.05 2.60 9.85
C GLY A 112 1.39 2.10 9.27
N MET A 113 2.47 2.19 10.05
CA MET A 113 3.81 1.76 9.63
C MET A 113 4.13 0.37 10.15
N CYS A 114 4.60 -0.53 9.27
CA CYS A 114 5.14 -1.82 9.68
C CYS A 114 6.49 -1.63 10.39
N THR A 115 6.53 -1.80 11.71
CA THR A 115 7.73 -1.55 12.54
C THR A 115 8.82 -2.64 12.45
N ILE A 116 8.57 -3.72 11.71
CA ILE A 116 9.54 -4.82 11.52
C ILE A 116 10.63 -4.44 10.49
N GLN A 117 10.39 -3.42 9.66
CA GLN A 117 11.39 -2.73 8.85
C GLN A 117 11.18 -1.22 8.99
N THR A 118 11.80 -0.58 9.98
CA THR A 118 11.58 0.84 10.38
C THR A 118 11.70 1.87 9.25
N ASN A 119 12.35 1.51 8.13
CA ASN A 119 12.50 2.39 6.98
C ASN A 119 11.58 2.07 5.83
N ARG A 120 10.71 1.04 5.85
CA ARG A 120 9.80 0.69 4.75
C ARG A 120 8.34 0.90 5.17
N PHE A 121 7.54 1.53 4.32
CA PHE A 121 6.10 1.64 4.52
C PHE A 121 5.34 0.90 3.42
N TYR A 122 4.14 0.45 3.79
CA TYR A 122 3.14 -0.14 2.91
C TYR A 122 1.79 0.46 3.30
N PHE A 123 1.00 0.91 2.33
CA PHE A 123 -0.31 1.50 2.63
C PHE A 123 -1.41 0.45 2.53
N SER A 124 -2.24 0.37 3.58
CA SER A 124 -3.37 -0.57 3.68
C SER A 124 -4.50 -0.30 2.70
N SER A 125 -4.56 0.91 2.11
CA SER A 125 -5.48 1.24 1.03
C SER A 125 -4.87 2.25 0.06
N LEU A 126 -5.33 2.21 -1.19
CA LEU A 126 -4.89 3.17 -2.22
C LEU A 126 -5.27 4.60 -1.84
N ASP A 127 -6.48 4.83 -1.33
CA ASP A 127 -6.94 6.16 -0.91
C ASP A 127 -6.05 6.77 0.17
N LEU A 128 -5.65 5.95 1.16
CA LEU A 128 -4.72 6.38 2.19
C LEU A 128 -3.34 6.66 1.60
N GLY A 129 -2.86 5.81 0.69
CA GLY A 129 -1.61 6.01 -0.03
C GLY A 129 -1.59 7.33 -0.81
N PHE A 130 -2.62 7.60 -1.62
CA PHE A 130 -2.74 8.85 -2.38
C PHE A 130 -2.80 10.09 -1.48
N LYS A 131 -3.55 10.01 -0.37
CA LYS A 131 -3.63 11.09 0.61
C LYS A 131 -2.26 11.37 1.22
N ILE A 132 -1.57 10.34 1.70
CA ILE A 132 -0.26 10.51 2.36
C ILE A 132 0.80 10.96 1.35
N ILE A 133 0.84 10.40 0.15
CA ILE A 133 1.73 10.84 -0.94
C ILE A 133 1.49 12.32 -1.26
N THR A 134 0.24 12.74 -1.35
CA THR A 134 -0.10 14.14 -1.60
C THR A 134 0.33 15.04 -0.45
N ASP A 135 -0.09 14.74 0.77
CA ASP A 135 0.02 15.63 1.92
C ASP A 135 1.44 15.66 2.50
N ARG A 136 2.08 14.49 2.59
CA ARG A 136 3.38 14.36 3.26
C ARG A 136 4.56 14.49 2.32
N PHE A 137 4.42 14.08 1.07
CA PHE A 137 5.53 13.99 0.13
C PHE A 137 5.49 15.08 -0.94
N ILE A 138 4.41 15.15 -1.74
CA ILE A 138 4.32 16.13 -2.83
C ILE A 138 4.15 17.56 -2.30
N ASN A 139 3.35 17.76 -1.24
CA ASN A 139 3.14 19.09 -0.68
C ASN A 139 4.35 19.61 0.12
N SER A 140 5.21 18.72 0.63
CA SER A 140 6.44 19.09 1.34
C SER A 140 7.65 19.27 0.43
N ALA A 141 7.59 18.77 -0.81
CA ALA A 141 8.65 18.90 -1.80
C ALA A 141 9.02 20.37 -2.06
N THR A 142 10.32 20.62 -2.14
CA THR A 142 10.92 21.96 -2.22
C THR A 142 11.65 22.22 -3.52
N THR A 143 12.22 21.19 -4.14
CA THR A 143 13.14 21.33 -5.30
C THR A 143 12.64 20.60 -6.53
N ILE A 144 12.40 19.30 -6.44
CA ILE A 144 12.14 18.45 -7.60
C ILE A 144 11.34 17.20 -7.24
N LEU A 145 10.44 16.82 -8.14
CA LEU A 145 9.77 15.52 -8.15
C LEU A 145 10.19 14.80 -9.42
N VAL A 146 10.88 13.67 -9.28
CA VAL A 146 11.30 12.83 -10.40
C VAL A 146 10.45 11.57 -10.39
N PHE A 147 9.58 11.43 -11.38
CA PHE A 147 8.85 10.20 -11.63
C PHE A 147 9.64 9.33 -12.59
N LEU A 148 9.67 8.05 -12.31
CA LEU A 148 10.33 7.04 -13.11
C LEU A 148 9.24 6.03 -13.51
N ALA A 149 9.03 5.84 -14.80
CA ALA A 149 8.00 4.99 -15.39
C ALA A 149 6.60 5.06 -14.71
N PRO A 150 6.05 6.26 -14.42
CA PRO A 150 4.75 6.36 -13.73
C PRO A 150 3.60 5.93 -14.67
N PRO A 151 2.65 5.08 -14.21
CA PRO A 151 1.47 4.82 -15.03
C PRO A 151 0.62 6.11 -15.18
N PRO A 152 -0.06 6.35 -16.33
CA PRO A 152 -0.87 7.55 -16.52
C PRO A 152 -1.95 7.76 -15.45
N THR A 153 -2.50 6.67 -14.90
CA THR A 153 -3.47 6.69 -13.78
C THR A 153 -2.90 7.37 -12.54
N LEU A 154 -1.63 7.12 -12.21
CA LEU A 154 -0.94 7.76 -11.08
C LEU A 154 -0.86 9.28 -11.28
N ILE A 155 -0.39 9.70 -12.46
CA ILE A 155 -0.26 11.13 -12.80
C ILE A 155 -1.62 11.83 -12.77
N ARG A 156 -2.66 11.19 -13.32
CA ARG A 156 -4.02 11.74 -13.32
C ARG A 156 -4.54 11.99 -11.90
N GLN A 157 -4.34 11.05 -10.99
CA GLN A 157 -4.81 11.18 -9.61
C GLN A 157 -3.99 12.20 -8.81
N LEU A 158 -2.69 12.32 -9.07
CA LEU A 158 -1.81 13.28 -8.40
C LEU A 158 -1.84 14.67 -9.01
N LEU A 159 -2.48 14.87 -10.18
CA LEU A 159 -2.46 16.13 -10.92
C LEU A 159 -2.80 17.39 -10.09
N PRO A 160 -3.80 17.37 -9.19
CA PRO A 160 -4.06 18.54 -8.34
C PRO A 160 -2.89 18.87 -7.41
N ALA A 161 -2.21 17.86 -6.86
CA ALA A 161 -1.05 18.02 -6.00
C ALA A 161 0.17 18.50 -6.80
N LEU A 162 0.38 17.95 -8.00
CA LEU A 162 1.44 18.37 -8.91
C LEU A 162 1.27 19.82 -9.36
N THR A 163 0.03 20.25 -9.60
CA THR A 163 -0.28 21.65 -9.92
C THR A 163 0.08 22.59 -8.78
N ARG A 164 -0.22 22.20 -7.53
CA ARG A 164 0.20 22.98 -6.35
C ARG A 164 1.73 22.99 -6.18
N ALA A 165 2.39 21.85 -6.37
CA ALA A 165 3.85 21.76 -6.28
C ALA A 165 4.53 22.65 -7.33
N TYR A 166 4.06 22.58 -8.57
CA TYR A 166 4.48 23.48 -9.65
C TYR A 166 4.22 24.96 -9.31
N GLY A 167 3.08 25.29 -8.70
CA GLY A 167 2.79 26.65 -8.22
C GLY A 167 3.78 27.17 -7.15
N ARG A 168 4.44 26.27 -6.40
CA ARG A 168 5.54 26.59 -5.48
C ARG A 168 6.91 26.61 -6.17
N GLY A 169 6.96 26.32 -7.46
CA GLY A 169 8.16 26.24 -8.31
C GLY A 169 8.98 24.97 -8.17
N VAL A 170 8.37 23.89 -7.67
CA VAL A 170 8.98 22.56 -7.67
C VAL A 170 9.09 22.07 -9.11
N LYS A 171 10.28 21.60 -9.52
CA LYS A 171 10.51 21.05 -10.85
C LYS A 171 9.88 19.67 -10.96
N LEU A 172 9.27 19.37 -12.11
CA LEU A 172 8.67 18.05 -12.37
C LEU A 172 9.41 17.39 -13.53
N GLU A 173 10.00 16.22 -13.28
CA GLU A 173 10.64 15.41 -14.30
C GLU A 173 9.97 14.03 -14.36
N ILE A 174 9.72 13.52 -15.57
CA ILE A 174 9.21 12.17 -15.79
C ILE A 174 10.16 11.44 -16.71
N HIS A 175 10.84 10.42 -16.18
CA HIS A 175 11.69 9.53 -16.95
C HIS A 175 10.90 8.32 -17.37
N TYR A 176 11.07 7.91 -18.62
CA TYR A 176 10.40 6.74 -19.17
C TYR A 176 11.22 6.15 -20.32
N SER A 177 10.96 4.90 -20.64
CA SER A 177 11.36 4.26 -21.87
C SER A 177 10.13 3.81 -22.65
N VAL A 178 10.25 3.73 -23.98
CA VAL A 178 9.23 3.04 -24.79
C VAL A 178 9.09 1.58 -24.33
N ARG A 179 10.16 0.98 -23.80
CA ARG A 179 10.16 -0.38 -23.23
C ARG A 179 9.34 -0.52 -21.95
N ASP A 180 9.15 0.57 -21.23
CA ASP A 180 8.29 0.59 -20.03
C ASP A 180 6.80 0.60 -20.42
N PHE A 181 6.48 0.92 -21.67
CA PHE A 181 5.11 1.11 -22.17
C PHE A 181 4.96 0.62 -23.62
N GLU A 182 5.57 -0.52 -23.99
CA GLU A 182 5.66 -1.04 -25.38
C GLU A 182 4.30 -1.15 -26.06
N GLU A 183 3.26 -1.43 -25.27
CA GLU A 183 1.89 -1.61 -25.75
C GLU A 183 1.05 -0.32 -25.70
N TYR A 184 1.67 0.81 -25.33
CA TYR A 184 1.04 2.12 -25.20
C TYR A 184 1.85 3.19 -25.97
N PRO A 185 1.86 3.14 -27.32
CA PRO A 185 2.76 3.93 -28.17
C PRO A 185 2.58 5.45 -28.02
N ASN A 186 1.41 5.90 -27.53
CA ASN A 186 1.10 7.32 -27.33
C ASN A 186 1.41 7.81 -25.91
N TYR A 187 2.16 7.06 -25.11
CA TYR A 187 2.48 7.41 -23.71
C TYR A 187 2.95 8.86 -23.52
N PRO A 188 3.91 9.40 -24.31
CA PRO A 188 4.38 10.77 -24.12
C PRO A 188 3.26 11.80 -24.40
N ALA A 189 2.47 11.58 -25.46
CA ALA A 189 1.37 12.47 -25.82
C ALA A 189 0.28 12.49 -24.73
N VAL A 190 -0.01 11.33 -24.11
CA VAL A 190 -0.96 11.23 -23.00
C VAL A 190 -0.46 11.99 -21.78
N LEU A 191 0.82 11.86 -21.42
CA LEU A 191 1.40 12.62 -20.32
C LEU A 191 1.38 14.13 -20.58
N LEU A 192 1.75 14.57 -21.77
CA LEU A 192 1.70 15.99 -22.14
C LEU A 192 0.28 16.55 -22.06
N ALA A 193 -0.72 15.76 -22.49
CA ALA A 193 -2.12 16.15 -22.40
C ALA A 193 -2.62 16.27 -20.94
N LEU A 194 -2.24 15.31 -20.07
CA LEU A 194 -2.55 15.36 -18.64
C LEU A 194 -1.90 16.55 -17.95
N CYS A 195 -0.64 16.83 -18.30
CA CYS A 195 0.19 17.86 -17.69
C CYS A 195 0.11 19.22 -18.39
N LYS A 196 -0.87 19.47 -19.27
CA LYS A 196 -0.94 20.68 -20.12
C LYS A 196 -0.85 22.03 -19.38
N ASN A 197 -1.19 22.07 -18.10
CA ASN A 197 -1.22 23.28 -17.28
C ASN A 197 -0.01 23.42 -16.34
N ILE A 198 0.91 22.46 -16.36
CA ILE A 198 2.09 22.43 -15.51
C ILE A 198 3.33 22.22 -16.38
N ARG A 199 4.46 22.79 -15.97
CA ARG A 199 5.71 22.52 -16.66
C ARG A 199 6.27 21.17 -16.21
N VAL A 200 6.37 20.23 -17.14
CA VAL A 200 6.98 18.91 -16.92
C VAL A 200 8.04 18.65 -17.98
N LYS A 201 9.18 18.13 -17.53
CA LYS A 201 10.24 17.66 -18.42
C LYS A 201 10.12 16.14 -18.57
N LEU A 202 9.81 15.69 -19.77
CA LEU A 202 9.82 14.27 -20.13
C LEU A 202 11.22 13.89 -20.61
N VAL A 203 11.80 12.86 -20.02
CA VAL A 203 13.14 12.35 -20.33
C VAL A 203 13.01 10.91 -20.82
N GLN A 204 13.13 10.71 -22.13
CA GLN A 204 13.11 9.38 -22.72
C GLN A 204 14.47 8.70 -22.58
N ARG A 205 14.46 7.47 -22.08
CA ARG A 205 15.64 6.64 -21.79
C ARG A 205 15.70 5.44 -22.75
N GLN A 206 16.91 4.96 -23.02
CA GLN A 206 17.13 3.84 -23.96
C GLN A 206 16.60 2.50 -23.42
N PHE A 207 16.90 2.20 -22.16
CA PHE A 207 16.50 0.97 -21.48
C PHE A 207 15.35 1.24 -20.51
N ARG A 208 14.71 0.17 -20.02
CA ARG A 208 13.63 0.29 -19.02
C ARG A 208 14.12 1.11 -17.84
N THR A 209 13.23 1.93 -17.30
CA THR A 209 13.61 2.85 -16.21
C THR A 209 13.80 2.07 -14.89
N TYR A 210 13.34 0.81 -14.84
CA TYR A 210 13.54 -0.16 -13.75
C TYR A 210 13.88 -1.54 -14.31
N ASP A 211 15.11 -2.01 -14.11
CA ASP A 211 15.50 -3.42 -14.33
C ASP A 211 16.30 -3.93 -13.11
N ALA A 212 15.76 -3.74 -11.90
CA ALA A 212 16.29 -4.40 -10.71
C ALA A 212 15.12 -4.81 -9.81
N VAL A 213 14.85 -6.12 -9.77
CA VAL A 213 13.89 -6.84 -8.91
C VAL A 213 12.58 -7.21 -9.62
N ALA A 214 12.52 -8.38 -10.27
CA ALA A 214 11.30 -9.17 -10.33
C ALA A 214 11.59 -10.65 -10.55
N ILE A 215 10.92 -11.48 -9.76
CA ILE A 215 10.79 -12.93 -9.97
C ILE A 215 9.59 -13.23 -10.90
N ASN A 216 8.82 -12.22 -11.34
CA ASN A 216 7.65 -12.34 -12.22
C ASN A 216 7.40 -11.04 -13.05
N ASP A 217 8.38 -10.63 -13.88
CA ASP A 217 8.34 -9.43 -14.73
C ASP A 217 7.09 -9.30 -15.63
N GLU A 218 6.34 -10.37 -15.88
CA GLU A 218 5.17 -10.36 -16.76
C GLU A 218 3.90 -9.75 -16.13
N LEU A 219 3.76 -9.77 -14.81
CA LEU A 219 2.48 -9.46 -14.15
C LEU A 219 2.46 -8.12 -13.41
N THR A 220 3.61 -7.63 -12.94
CA THR A 220 3.66 -6.44 -12.08
C THR A 220 4.78 -5.50 -12.53
N ARG A 221 4.41 -4.30 -12.96
CA ARG A 221 5.33 -3.21 -13.32
C ARG A 221 5.52 -2.30 -12.11
N VAL A 222 6.67 -1.66 -11.99
CA VAL A 222 6.97 -0.75 -10.87
C VAL A 222 7.31 0.63 -11.42
N GLY A 223 6.55 1.63 -10.99
CA GLY A 223 6.93 3.04 -11.13
C GLY A 223 7.48 3.54 -9.80
N SER A 224 8.24 4.63 -9.79
CA SER A 224 8.53 5.30 -8.51
C SER A 224 8.57 6.80 -8.62
N LEU A 225 8.42 7.44 -7.48
CA LEU A 225 8.49 8.87 -7.26
C LEU A 225 9.66 9.16 -6.33
N LEU A 226 10.64 9.90 -6.84
CA LEU A 226 11.72 10.49 -6.04
C LEU A 226 11.32 11.91 -5.65
N ILE A 227 11.38 12.22 -4.36
CA ILE A 227 11.11 13.57 -3.84
C ILE A 227 12.42 14.19 -3.35
N ASP A 228 12.74 15.36 -3.89
CA ASP A 228 13.92 16.17 -3.55
C ASP A 228 15.25 15.38 -3.57
N ASN A 229 15.31 14.31 -4.38
CA ASN A 229 16.44 13.38 -4.44
C ASN A 229 16.81 12.76 -3.07
N GLN A 230 15.85 12.66 -2.14
CA GLN A 230 16.08 12.15 -0.79
C GLN A 230 15.10 11.03 -0.39
N GLN A 231 13.89 11.06 -0.93
CA GLN A 231 12.83 10.12 -0.56
C GLN A 231 12.36 9.35 -1.80
N LEU A 232 11.88 8.13 -1.59
CA LEU A 232 11.43 7.22 -2.65
C LEU A 232 10.09 6.60 -2.26
N VAL A 233 9.13 6.70 -3.18
CA VAL A 233 7.85 5.98 -3.14
C VAL A 233 7.78 5.08 -4.36
N SER A 234 7.74 3.77 -4.17
CA SER A 234 7.50 2.78 -5.21
C SER A 234 5.99 2.53 -5.38
N VAL A 235 5.59 2.36 -6.63
CA VAL A 235 4.21 2.23 -7.06
C VAL A 235 4.11 1.02 -7.98
N PRO A 236 3.89 -0.19 -7.43
CA PRO A 236 3.53 -1.34 -8.23
C PRO A 236 2.18 -1.15 -8.92
N TYR A 237 2.12 -1.51 -10.19
CA TYR A 237 0.92 -1.42 -11.01
C TYR A 237 0.82 -2.60 -11.97
N HIS A 238 -0.40 -2.98 -12.28
CA HIS A 238 -0.72 -4.00 -13.26
C HIS A 238 -1.50 -3.40 -14.43
N ARG A 239 -1.55 -4.18 -15.50
CA ARG A 239 -2.27 -3.83 -16.72
C ARG A 239 -3.74 -4.20 -16.59
N ILE A 240 -4.61 -3.28 -17.01
CA ILE A 240 -6.04 -3.53 -17.16
C ILE A 240 -6.38 -3.45 -18.66
N LYS A 241 -6.89 -4.54 -19.24
CA LYS A 241 -7.47 -4.51 -20.59
C LYS A 241 -8.94 -4.14 -20.48
N ARG A 242 -9.33 -3.02 -21.08
CA ARG A 242 -10.74 -2.59 -21.15
C ARG A 242 -11.46 -3.30 -22.28
N THR A 243 -12.78 -3.37 -22.18
CA THR A 243 -13.67 -4.09 -23.11
C THR A 243 -13.64 -3.55 -24.53
N ASN A 244 -13.24 -2.28 -24.71
CA ASN A 244 -13.06 -1.62 -26.01
C ASN A 244 -11.65 -1.83 -26.61
N GLY A 245 -10.81 -2.67 -26.00
CA GLY A 245 -9.43 -2.89 -26.43
C GLY A 245 -8.44 -1.82 -25.95
N GLU A 246 -8.89 -0.80 -25.22
CA GLU A 246 -7.99 0.17 -24.60
C GLU A 246 -7.21 -0.48 -23.45
N ILE A 247 -5.96 -0.05 -23.31
CA ILE A 247 -5.10 -0.46 -22.20
C ILE A 247 -5.14 0.64 -21.15
N ASP A 248 -5.37 0.23 -19.91
CA ASP A 248 -5.32 1.08 -18.73
C ASP A 248 -4.41 0.44 -17.68
N PHE A 249 -4.15 1.15 -16.58
CA PHE A 249 -3.24 0.72 -15.53
C PHE A 249 -3.90 0.83 -14.17
N GLY A 250 -3.94 -0.30 -13.46
CA GLY A 250 -4.40 -0.39 -12.08
C GLY A 250 -3.21 -0.30 -11.15
N ILE A 251 -3.30 0.51 -10.10
CA ILE A 251 -2.27 0.56 -9.06
C ILE A 251 -2.60 -0.52 -8.04
N ASP A 252 -1.64 -1.38 -7.73
CA ASP A 252 -1.84 -2.47 -6.78
C ASP A 252 -1.79 -1.94 -5.34
N PHE A 253 -0.69 -1.27 -5.03
CA PHE A 253 -0.44 -0.67 -3.74
C PHE A 253 0.67 0.37 -3.85
N PHE A 254 0.95 1.00 -2.73
CA PHE A 254 2.04 1.94 -2.57
C PHE A 254 2.98 1.41 -1.49
N GLU A 255 4.28 1.43 -1.78
CA GLU A 255 5.31 1.15 -0.81
C GLU A 255 6.45 2.15 -0.96
N GLY A 256 7.38 2.17 -0.03
CA GLY A 256 8.53 3.03 -0.16
C GLY A 256 9.31 3.08 1.11
N PHE A 257 10.24 4.03 1.16
CA PHE A 257 11.15 4.11 2.29
C PHE A 257 11.24 5.50 2.90
N PHE A 258 11.24 5.56 4.23
CA PHE A 258 11.62 6.76 4.96
C PHE A 258 13.16 6.83 5.01
N GLN A 259 13.73 7.99 4.67
CA GLN A 259 15.19 8.26 4.73
C GLN A 259 16.04 7.29 3.90
N ALA A 260 15.60 6.95 2.68
CA ALA A 260 16.28 6.05 1.76
C ALA A 260 17.39 6.70 0.93
N GLN A 261 18.23 7.53 1.55
CA GLN A 261 19.24 8.29 0.82
C GLN A 261 20.20 7.38 0.04
N ALA A 262 20.64 6.25 0.61
CA ALA A 262 21.51 5.31 -0.08
C ALA A 262 20.84 4.66 -1.32
N ILE A 263 19.57 4.28 -1.21
CA ILE A 263 18.81 3.70 -2.33
C ILE A 263 18.60 4.74 -3.42
N VAL A 264 18.20 5.95 -3.04
CA VAL A 264 18.00 7.07 -3.97
C VAL A 264 19.30 7.45 -4.68
N GLN A 265 20.42 7.50 -3.96
CA GLN A 265 21.73 7.76 -4.54
C GLN A 265 22.15 6.66 -5.53
N ASN A 266 21.90 5.39 -5.23
CA ASN A 266 22.17 4.30 -6.16
C ASN A 266 21.32 4.39 -7.44
N ILE A 267 20.03 4.73 -7.32
CA ILE A 267 19.15 4.94 -8.48
C ILE A 267 19.66 6.12 -9.33
N ILE A 268 20.00 7.24 -8.70
CA ILE A 268 20.53 8.44 -9.38
C ILE A 268 21.87 8.11 -10.05
N ALA A 269 22.74 7.37 -9.36
CA ALA A 269 24.04 6.93 -9.90
C ALA A 269 23.90 5.97 -11.08
N GLY A 270 22.77 5.26 -11.21
CA GLY A 270 22.43 4.43 -12.37
C GLY A 270 21.88 5.22 -13.57
N PHE A 271 21.45 6.48 -13.41
CA PHE A 271 20.94 7.28 -14.54
C PHE A 271 21.94 7.51 -15.69
N PRO A 272 23.25 7.68 -15.45
CA PRO A 272 24.24 7.75 -16.52
C PRO A 272 24.36 6.46 -17.33
N GLU A 273 24.10 5.30 -16.71
CA GLU A 273 24.19 3.98 -17.37
C GLU A 273 23.04 3.75 -18.36
N ASN A 274 21.91 4.46 -18.17
CA ASN A 274 20.77 4.45 -19.09
C ASN A 274 20.69 5.78 -19.86
N PRO A 275 21.25 5.85 -21.09
CA PRO A 275 21.40 7.11 -21.81
C PRO A 275 20.05 7.74 -22.18
N ILE A 276 20.07 9.07 -22.26
CA ILE A 276 18.92 9.88 -22.67
C ILE A 276 18.83 9.86 -24.19
N LEU A 277 17.68 9.43 -24.72
CA LEU A 277 17.38 9.46 -26.15
C LEU A 277 16.73 10.79 -26.57
N GLN A 278 15.81 11.30 -25.74
CA GLN A 278 15.05 12.50 -26.05
C GLN A 278 14.67 13.25 -24.78
N MET A 279 14.64 14.58 -24.85
CA MET A 279 14.06 15.44 -23.81
C MET A 279 12.97 16.31 -24.42
N ILE A 280 11.83 16.36 -23.75
CA ILE A 280 10.69 17.22 -24.11
C ILE A 280 10.39 18.08 -22.89
N ASP A 281 10.45 19.40 -23.03
CA ASP A 281 10.08 20.35 -21.98
C ASP A 281 8.70 20.91 -22.31
N SER A 282 7.69 20.56 -21.51
CA SER A 282 6.33 21.05 -21.73
C SER A 282 6.20 22.45 -21.14
N ILE A 283 6.00 23.46 -21.99
CA ILE A 283 5.73 24.81 -21.50
C ILE A 283 4.21 25.02 -21.50
N PRO A 284 3.60 25.43 -20.37
CA PRO A 284 2.17 25.72 -20.31
C PRO A 284 1.77 26.78 -21.35
N PRO A 285 0.58 26.70 -21.98
CA PRO A 285 0.21 27.58 -23.10
C PRO A 285 0.35 29.08 -22.82
N ARG A 286 -0.05 29.53 -21.62
CA ARG A 286 0.07 30.94 -21.23
C ARG A 286 1.52 31.38 -21.04
N GLU A 287 2.38 30.48 -20.58
CA GLU A 287 3.82 30.72 -20.47
C GLU A 287 4.47 30.79 -21.85
N SER A 288 4.11 29.87 -22.75
CA SER A 288 4.55 29.87 -24.14
C SER A 288 4.21 31.18 -24.86
N GLN A 289 2.98 31.68 -24.69
CA GLN A 289 2.54 32.95 -25.30
C GLN A 289 3.39 34.14 -24.86
N ILE A 290 3.73 34.21 -23.56
CA ILE A 290 4.60 35.27 -23.04
C ILE A 290 6.01 35.15 -23.62
N LEU A 291 6.56 33.94 -23.66
CA LEU A 291 7.91 33.71 -24.18
C LEU A 291 7.98 34.00 -25.69
N GLU A 292 6.95 33.65 -26.46
CA GLU A 292 6.84 33.99 -27.88
C GLU A 292 6.76 35.50 -28.09
N TYR A 293 5.90 36.20 -27.34
CA TYR A 293 5.81 37.66 -27.44
C TYR A 293 7.14 38.35 -27.15
N LEU A 294 7.89 37.87 -26.15
CA LEU A 294 9.20 38.42 -25.78
C LEU A 294 10.31 38.11 -26.79
N LYS A 295 10.15 37.11 -27.69
CA LYS A 295 11.10 36.92 -28.81
C LYS A 295 11.01 38.07 -29.80
N ASP A 296 9.80 38.54 -30.08
CA ASP A 296 9.55 39.66 -30.99
C ASP A 296 9.71 41.02 -30.30
N HIS A 297 9.53 41.07 -28.97
CA HIS A 297 9.66 42.27 -28.16
C HIS A 297 10.63 42.03 -26.99
N PRO A 298 11.96 42.09 -27.25
CA PRO A 298 13.01 41.63 -26.32
C PRO A 298 12.98 42.29 -24.94
N ARG A 299 12.40 43.49 -24.86
CA ARG A 299 12.27 44.26 -23.63
C ARG A 299 10.90 44.93 -23.59
N SER A 300 10.01 44.39 -22.75
CA SER A 300 8.60 44.80 -22.71
C SER A 300 8.17 45.21 -21.30
N PRO A 301 7.58 46.40 -21.10
CA PRO A 301 6.90 46.76 -19.86
C PRO A 301 5.77 45.78 -19.52
N LYS A 302 5.63 45.45 -18.24
CA LYS A 302 4.59 44.51 -17.76
C LYS A 302 3.17 44.92 -18.15
N HIS A 303 2.87 46.21 -18.17
CA HIS A 303 1.56 46.73 -18.56
C HIS A 303 1.26 46.49 -20.05
N GLU A 304 2.25 46.68 -20.92
CA GLU A 304 2.10 46.40 -22.36
C GLU A 304 1.91 44.91 -22.61
N LEU A 305 2.66 44.08 -21.88
CA LEU A 305 2.56 42.62 -21.97
C LEU A 305 1.19 42.10 -21.49
N SER A 306 0.60 42.72 -20.46
CA SER A 306 -0.78 42.46 -20.02
C SER A 306 -1.81 42.82 -21.08
N LEU A 307 -1.68 43.99 -21.71
CA LEU A 307 -2.58 44.45 -22.76
C LEU A 307 -2.49 43.61 -24.03
N ALA A 308 -1.27 43.30 -24.48
CA ALA A 308 -1.03 42.56 -25.72
C ALA A 308 -1.55 41.11 -25.66
N LEU A 309 -1.43 40.47 -24.49
CA LEU A 309 -1.82 39.07 -24.32
C LEU A 309 -3.20 38.89 -23.66
N GLY A 310 -3.86 39.98 -23.27
CA GLY A 310 -5.15 39.93 -22.57
C GLY A 310 -5.11 39.20 -21.22
N ILE A 311 -3.94 39.17 -20.57
CA ILE A 311 -3.75 38.46 -19.29
C ILE A 311 -3.97 39.44 -18.14
N GLY A 312 -4.88 39.09 -17.23
CA GLY A 312 -5.17 39.90 -16.05
C GLY A 312 -3.94 40.13 -15.17
N GLY A 313 -3.87 41.28 -14.49
CA GLY A 313 -2.66 41.68 -13.77
C GLY A 313 -2.20 40.71 -12.67
N THR A 314 -3.12 40.05 -11.98
CA THR A 314 -2.82 39.03 -10.95
C THR A 314 -2.24 37.76 -11.59
N ASP A 315 -2.94 37.19 -12.57
CA ASP A 315 -2.49 36.03 -13.34
C ASP A 315 -1.12 36.28 -13.97
N LEU A 316 -0.93 37.46 -14.58
CA LEU A 316 0.34 37.81 -15.20
C LEU A 316 1.46 37.88 -14.17
N ARG A 317 1.20 38.43 -12.98
CA ARG A 317 2.19 38.49 -11.91
C ARG A 317 2.63 37.08 -11.48
N GLU A 318 1.68 36.16 -11.33
CA GLU A 318 1.97 34.77 -10.96
C GLU A 318 2.74 34.04 -12.07
N ILE A 319 2.34 34.21 -13.33
CA ILE A 319 3.03 33.60 -14.47
C ILE A 319 4.47 34.13 -14.58
N LEU A 320 4.67 35.46 -14.48
CA LEU A 320 6.01 36.05 -14.52
C LEU A 320 6.84 35.60 -13.32
N ALA A 321 6.27 35.49 -12.12
CA ALA A 321 6.99 34.96 -10.96
C ALA A 321 7.49 33.53 -11.21
N ARG A 322 6.66 32.65 -11.79
CA ARG A 322 7.07 31.29 -12.18
C ARG A 322 8.15 31.31 -13.26
N LEU A 323 7.96 32.06 -14.34
CA LEU A 323 8.94 32.16 -15.43
C LEU A 323 10.31 32.67 -14.93
N THR A 324 10.32 33.64 -14.01
CA THR A 324 11.54 34.15 -13.36
C THR A 324 12.17 33.08 -12.47
N GLN A 325 11.37 32.38 -11.65
CA GLN A 325 11.86 31.28 -10.79
C GLN A 325 12.48 30.14 -11.62
N HIS A 326 11.93 29.89 -12.80
CA HIS A 326 12.47 28.91 -13.75
C HIS A 326 13.62 29.45 -14.63
N GLY A 327 14.04 30.71 -14.43
CA GLY A 327 15.17 31.31 -15.13
C GLY A 327 14.95 31.52 -16.63
N LEU A 328 13.70 31.65 -17.07
CA LEU A 328 13.38 31.90 -18.48
C LEU A 328 13.29 33.39 -18.83
N ILE A 329 13.02 34.22 -17.83
CA ILE A 329 12.90 35.67 -17.98
C ILE A 329 13.63 36.37 -16.84
N LEU A 330 13.96 37.63 -17.09
CA LEU A 330 14.47 38.56 -16.09
C LEU A 330 13.50 39.74 -15.96
N THR A 331 13.23 40.13 -14.73
CA THR A 331 12.39 41.28 -14.39
C THR A 331 13.25 42.39 -13.79
N GLU A 332 13.29 43.54 -14.45
CA GLU A 332 14.07 44.71 -14.02
C GLU A 332 13.12 45.85 -13.63
N LYS A 333 13.45 46.58 -12.56
CA LYS A 333 12.77 47.84 -12.22
C LYS A 333 13.56 49.00 -12.80
N VAL A 334 13.00 49.63 -13.83
CA VAL A 334 13.61 50.79 -14.46
C VAL A 334 13.06 52.06 -13.81
N PRO A 335 13.91 52.92 -13.21
CA PRO A 335 13.47 54.19 -12.66
C PRO A 335 13.01 55.12 -13.79
N GLN A 336 11.89 55.82 -13.57
CA GLN A 336 11.39 56.84 -14.49
C GLN A 336 11.68 58.24 -13.95
N ASN A 337 11.85 59.21 -14.86
CA ASN A 337 12.04 60.63 -14.53
C ASN A 337 10.88 61.23 -13.71
N ARG A 338 9.67 60.65 -13.80
CA ARG A 338 8.50 60.95 -12.95
C ARG A 338 7.66 59.68 -12.75
N GLY A 339 7.20 59.41 -11.52
CA GLY A 339 6.28 58.31 -11.21
C GLY A 339 6.94 57.10 -10.54
N ARG A 340 6.17 56.00 -10.40
CA ARG A 340 6.66 54.74 -9.84
C ARG A 340 7.57 54.03 -10.86
N PRO A 341 8.62 53.29 -10.43
CA PRO A 341 9.46 52.51 -11.34
C PRO A 341 8.62 51.54 -12.18
N VAL A 342 8.97 51.38 -13.45
CA VAL A 342 8.31 50.43 -14.34
C VAL A 342 9.02 49.09 -14.26
N GLU A 343 8.23 48.04 -14.10
CA GLU A 343 8.70 46.66 -14.16
C GLU A 343 8.75 46.24 -15.63
N VAL A 344 9.95 45.98 -16.12
CA VAL A 344 10.25 45.59 -17.50
C VAL A 344 10.68 44.13 -17.50
N VAL A 345 10.13 43.37 -18.43
CA VAL A 345 10.39 41.94 -18.60
C VAL A 345 11.21 41.72 -19.86
N ARG A 346 12.22 40.85 -19.78
CA ARG A 346 13.01 40.38 -20.93
C ARG A 346 13.31 38.90 -20.81
N LEU A 347 13.63 38.24 -21.93
CA LEU A 347 14.17 36.89 -21.90
C LEU A 347 15.50 36.87 -21.13
N ALA A 348 15.73 35.77 -20.39
CA ALA A 348 16.93 35.58 -19.58
C ALA A 348 18.18 35.32 -20.41
#